data_AF-A0A1Q9EV80-F1
#
_entry.id   AF-A0A1Q9EV80-F1
#
_cell.length_a   1.000
_cell.length_b   1.000
_cell.length_c   1.000
_cell.angle_alpha   90.00
_cell.angle_beta   90.00
_cell.angle_gamma   90.00
#
_symmetry.space_group_name_H-M   'P 1'
#
loop_
_entity.id
_entity.type
_entity.pdbx_description
1 polymer ?
#
loop_
_entity_poly.entity_id
_entity_poly.type
_entity_poly.pdbx_seq_one_letter_code
_entity_poly.pdbx_strand_id
1 'polypeptide(L)'
;MATETLKISDGSTMEICRLPDVDDETWAEVRAYVESNPETAKSLKSFAKNPDAMRGWLQTQAIAEHYSNKMASGDTPVQDKVKSLEKDPELASIFEDIKKNGMEAVMKYYQDEELMLRISQKMGGLPSELQPVLQKIEDTSLTLHEAAKKGDLAAVQQFLDKNKPLDAQDFKGITPLGYAIGANRLLAQIEPRIAVVKKLLDSRANPYAVDSSGNSGLHYAAGYGRRELVEYLLKVGVNVSQPNVQGMTPLAVATQNKQEATMKILKAHCEKCQVAPMSAVMDQALLRTEALRQDLRFWCGEGWEAQAEQKSPAVARYLAQLEEDAKDPWLLFCHHFLQYNAVLSGGQFLGGKVANRAQKSAPEGARFYSFSLPAGQSTHGRVQSYLDSMDQLSISDAQRDRMLACMRTIYGLILALFDEAYSVAKIEGVSFASTKGASAGAGSAPAKKRKVPPPPLAPADKAFTSAELAQFDGKGPGKPILTSVLGRVYDVTGAKESFGPGGPYEMFAGHDGTYNLAVMTLKKHTVDKTDYTLDAEDKECLADWIAYFDNRYGQPLGELRDRPHPISIKDLPRATKIPFDTAEEEEADSTKPPASKL
;
A
#
# COMPACT_ATOMS: atom_id res chain seq x y z
N MET A 1 -23.78 -20.23 -5.64
CA MET A 1 -22.82 -20.68 -6.67
C MET A 1 -21.50 -20.93 -5.97
N ALA A 2 -20.94 -22.14 -6.08
CA ALA A 2 -19.63 -22.46 -5.53
C ALA A 2 -18.57 -22.19 -6.61
N THR A 3 -17.58 -21.36 -6.29
CA THR A 3 -16.43 -21.09 -7.16
C THR A 3 -15.31 -22.04 -6.77
N GLU A 4 -14.71 -22.72 -7.74
CA GLU A 4 -13.64 -23.71 -7.55
C GLU A 4 -12.46 -23.37 -8.46
N THR A 5 -11.24 -23.57 -7.97
CA THR A 5 -10.00 -23.33 -8.73
C THR A 5 -9.52 -24.64 -9.35
N LEU A 6 -9.54 -24.74 -10.67
CA LEU A 6 -9.03 -25.88 -11.42
C LEU A 6 -7.54 -25.72 -11.76
N LYS A 7 -6.81 -26.84 -11.76
CA LYS A 7 -5.42 -26.91 -12.24
C LYS A 7 -5.41 -27.48 -13.65
N ILE A 8 -4.96 -26.68 -14.60
CA ILE A 8 -4.88 -27.05 -16.00
C ILE A 8 -3.59 -27.83 -16.25
N SER A 9 -3.61 -28.76 -17.20
CA SER A 9 -2.50 -29.64 -17.55
C SER A 9 -1.21 -28.90 -17.99
N ASP A 10 -1.33 -27.65 -18.43
CA ASP A 10 -0.20 -26.77 -18.76
C ASP A 10 0.43 -26.07 -17.53
N GLY A 11 -0.05 -26.40 -16.33
CA GLY A 11 0.41 -25.82 -15.06
C GLY A 11 -0.29 -24.51 -14.69
N SER A 12 -1.15 -23.97 -15.55
CA SER A 12 -1.95 -22.78 -15.24
C SER A 12 -3.16 -23.11 -14.35
N THR A 13 -3.79 -22.10 -13.77
CA THR A 13 -4.99 -22.24 -12.94
C THR A 13 -6.14 -21.39 -13.47
N MET A 14 -7.36 -21.89 -13.28
CA MET A 14 -8.58 -21.19 -13.68
C MET A 14 -9.66 -21.34 -12.61
N GLU A 15 -10.28 -20.23 -12.23
CA GLU A 15 -11.50 -20.27 -11.41
C GLU A 15 -12.70 -20.50 -12.31
N ILE A 16 -13.54 -21.46 -11.93
CA ILE A 16 -14.81 -21.76 -12.59
C ILE A 16 -15.92 -21.76 -11.54
N CYS A 17 -17.11 -21.32 -11.94
CA CYS A 17 -18.28 -21.27 -11.07
C CYS A 17 -19.28 -22.32 -11.52
N ARG A 18 -19.70 -23.21 -10.61
CA ARG A 18 -20.70 -24.23 -10.92
C ARG A 18 -22.10 -23.62 -10.93
N LEU A 19 -22.83 -23.86 -12.02
CA LEU A 19 -24.24 -23.50 -12.14
C LEU A 19 -25.11 -24.39 -11.22
N PRO A 20 -26.17 -23.86 -10.59
CA PRO A 20 -26.97 -24.60 -9.59
C PRO A 20 -27.62 -25.87 -10.13
N ASP A 21 -27.96 -25.90 -11.42
CA ASP A 21 -28.73 -26.97 -12.05
C ASP A 21 -27.87 -28.07 -12.66
N VAL A 22 -26.54 -27.96 -12.59
CA VAL A 22 -25.61 -28.97 -13.09
C VAL A 22 -25.36 -29.99 -11.97
N ASP A 23 -25.68 -31.26 -12.20
CA ASP A 23 -25.43 -32.37 -11.27
C ASP A 23 -23.93 -32.68 -11.09
N ASP A 24 -23.60 -33.50 -10.09
CA ASP A 24 -22.20 -33.77 -9.71
C ASP A 24 -21.42 -34.53 -10.79
N GLU A 25 -22.10 -35.39 -11.57
CA GLU A 25 -21.49 -36.25 -12.58
C GLU A 25 -21.14 -35.41 -13.82
N THR A 26 -22.11 -34.65 -14.33
CA THR A 26 -21.90 -33.68 -15.41
C THR A 26 -20.83 -32.64 -15.03
N TRP A 27 -20.82 -32.17 -13.77
CA TRP A 27 -19.79 -31.25 -13.30
C TRP A 27 -18.39 -31.87 -13.27
N ALA A 28 -18.27 -33.15 -12.89
CA ALA A 28 -16.99 -33.86 -12.89
C ALA A 28 -16.41 -33.99 -14.30
N GLU A 29 -17.26 -34.26 -15.30
CA GLU A 29 -16.87 -34.34 -16.71
C GLU A 29 -16.39 -32.99 -17.25
N VAL A 30 -17.13 -31.91 -16.97
CA VAL A 30 -16.75 -30.54 -17.37
C VAL A 30 -15.40 -30.16 -16.78
N ARG A 31 -15.15 -30.48 -15.50
CA ARG A 31 -13.85 -30.24 -14.85
C ARG A 31 -12.74 -31.01 -15.55
N ALA A 32 -12.89 -32.33 -15.71
CA ALA A 32 -11.88 -33.17 -16.34
C ALA A 32 -11.56 -32.70 -17.76
N TYR A 33 -12.57 -32.25 -18.52
CA TYR A 33 -12.39 -31.69 -19.85
C TYR A 33 -11.62 -30.37 -19.83
N VAL A 34 -11.99 -29.42 -18.98
CA VAL A 34 -11.31 -28.12 -18.89
C VAL A 34 -9.86 -28.28 -18.40
N GLU A 35 -9.61 -29.14 -17.40
CA GLU A 35 -8.28 -29.42 -16.88
C GLU A 35 -7.35 -30.05 -17.93
N SER A 36 -7.89 -30.89 -18.81
CA SER A 36 -7.12 -31.57 -19.86
C SER A 36 -6.98 -30.77 -21.16
N ASN A 37 -7.71 -29.66 -21.33
CA ASN A 37 -7.73 -28.87 -22.57
C ASN A 37 -7.29 -27.40 -22.33
N PRO A 38 -5.96 -27.13 -22.36
CA PRO A 38 -5.40 -25.80 -22.12
C PRO A 38 -5.93 -24.71 -23.06
N GLU A 39 -6.14 -25.03 -24.33
CA GLU A 39 -6.66 -24.07 -25.31
C GLU A 39 -8.11 -23.67 -25.01
N THR A 40 -8.94 -24.61 -24.53
CA THR A 40 -10.29 -24.32 -24.07
C THR A 40 -10.27 -23.45 -22.81
N ALA A 41 -9.40 -23.75 -21.85
CA ALA A 41 -9.23 -22.93 -20.64
C ALA A 41 -8.76 -21.50 -20.99
N LYS A 42 -7.82 -21.34 -21.93
CA LYS A 42 -7.40 -20.02 -22.44
C LYS A 42 -8.55 -19.28 -23.13
N SER A 43 -9.33 -19.97 -23.95
CA SER A 43 -10.49 -19.41 -24.65
C SER A 43 -11.55 -18.92 -23.65
N LEU A 44 -11.91 -19.72 -22.65
CA LEU A 44 -12.84 -19.34 -21.58
C LEU A 44 -12.33 -18.17 -20.75
N LYS A 45 -11.02 -18.14 -20.43
CA LYS A 45 -10.39 -17.03 -19.70
C LYS A 45 -10.37 -15.74 -20.53
N SER A 46 -10.16 -15.85 -21.83
CA SER A 46 -10.25 -14.73 -22.77
C SER A 46 -11.68 -14.20 -22.85
N PHE A 47 -12.66 -15.10 -22.99
CA PHE A 47 -14.08 -14.78 -22.99
C PHE A 47 -14.52 -14.07 -21.70
N ALA A 48 -14.14 -14.59 -20.53
CA ALA A 48 -14.47 -14.01 -19.22
C ALA A 48 -13.86 -12.62 -18.99
N LYS A 49 -12.77 -12.29 -19.70
CA LYS A 49 -12.14 -10.97 -19.66
C LYS A 49 -12.74 -9.98 -20.68
N ASN A 50 -13.55 -10.45 -21.62
CA ASN A 50 -14.19 -9.63 -22.63
C ASN A 50 -15.62 -9.27 -22.17
N PRO A 51 -15.86 -8.04 -21.69
CA PRO A 51 -17.17 -7.65 -21.18
C PRO A 51 -18.27 -7.67 -22.25
N ASP A 52 -17.94 -7.39 -23.52
CA ASP A 52 -18.94 -7.38 -24.60
C ASP A 52 -19.36 -8.81 -24.95
N ALA A 53 -18.42 -9.75 -24.99
CA ALA A 53 -18.71 -11.17 -25.21
C ALA A 53 -19.53 -11.75 -24.04
N MET A 54 -19.17 -11.43 -22.79
CA MET A 54 -19.92 -11.82 -21.61
C MET A 54 -21.34 -11.24 -21.60
N ARG A 55 -21.49 -9.97 -22.01
CA ARG A 55 -22.80 -9.31 -22.11
C ARG A 55 -23.67 -9.98 -23.17
N GLY A 56 -23.12 -10.27 -24.35
CA GLY A 56 -23.83 -11.00 -25.41
C GLY A 56 -24.31 -12.37 -24.92
N TRP A 57 -23.48 -13.09 -24.19
CA TRP A 57 -23.86 -14.38 -23.60
C TRP A 57 -24.97 -14.26 -22.54
N LEU A 58 -24.90 -13.27 -21.65
CA LEU A 58 -25.97 -13.00 -20.67
C LEU A 58 -27.30 -12.65 -21.37
N GLN A 59 -27.25 -11.90 -22.47
CA GLN A 59 -28.44 -11.60 -23.28
C GLN A 59 -29.02 -12.86 -23.91
N THR A 60 -28.18 -13.71 -24.53
CA THR A 60 -28.61 -15.01 -25.05
C THR A 60 -29.24 -15.87 -23.96
N GLN A 61 -28.60 -15.95 -22.78
CA GLN A 61 -29.11 -16.76 -21.67
C GLN A 61 -30.47 -16.28 -21.20
N ALA A 62 -30.66 -14.96 -21.04
CA ALA A 62 -31.95 -14.38 -20.66
C ALA A 62 -33.06 -14.67 -21.69
N ILE A 63 -32.72 -14.64 -22.98
CA ILE A 63 -33.65 -14.99 -24.06
C ILE A 63 -34.01 -16.49 -24.00
N ALA A 64 -33.01 -17.36 -23.82
CA ALA A 64 -33.21 -18.81 -23.74
C ALA A 64 -34.06 -19.20 -22.51
N GLU A 65 -33.76 -18.64 -21.34
CA GLU A 65 -34.53 -18.86 -20.11
C GLU A 65 -35.99 -18.41 -20.26
N HIS A 66 -36.24 -17.28 -20.92
CA HIS A 66 -37.59 -16.79 -21.18
C HIS A 66 -38.41 -17.78 -22.01
N TYR A 67 -37.86 -18.26 -23.13
CA TYR A 67 -38.56 -19.24 -23.98
C TYR A 67 -38.69 -20.61 -23.32
N SER A 68 -37.68 -21.06 -22.57
CA SER A 68 -37.74 -22.30 -21.79
C SER A 68 -38.87 -22.26 -20.75
N ASN A 69 -38.96 -21.17 -19.99
CA ASN A 69 -40.00 -20.98 -18.98
C ASN A 69 -41.40 -20.93 -19.62
N LYS A 70 -41.55 -20.24 -20.76
CA LYS A 70 -42.82 -20.19 -21.52
C LYS A 70 -43.25 -21.56 -22.06
N MET A 71 -42.29 -22.36 -22.53
CA MET A 71 -42.54 -23.74 -22.96
C MET A 71 -42.97 -24.63 -21.80
N ALA A 72 -42.28 -24.53 -20.65
CA ALA A 72 -42.60 -25.27 -19.43
C ALA A 72 -43.95 -24.85 -18.82
N SER A 73 -44.32 -23.57 -18.90
CA SER A 73 -45.59 -23.05 -18.38
C SER A 73 -46.79 -23.34 -19.30
N GLY A 74 -46.57 -23.96 -20.46
CA GLY A 74 -47.66 -24.28 -21.39
C GLY A 74 -48.22 -23.10 -22.17
N ASP A 75 -47.43 -22.04 -22.40
CA ASP A 75 -47.87 -20.85 -23.14
C ASP A 75 -48.21 -21.21 -24.61
N THR A 76 -49.51 -21.22 -24.92
CA THR A 76 -50.06 -21.66 -26.21
C THR A 76 -49.48 -20.90 -27.42
N PRO A 77 -49.39 -19.56 -27.41
CA PRO A 77 -48.73 -18.80 -28.48
C PRO A 77 -47.30 -19.22 -28.80
N VAL A 78 -46.48 -19.48 -27.77
CA VAL A 78 -45.08 -19.92 -27.97
C VAL A 78 -45.03 -21.35 -28.49
N GLN A 79 -45.86 -22.26 -27.94
CA GLN A 79 -45.93 -23.65 -28.40
C GLN A 79 -46.39 -23.77 -29.86
N ASP A 80 -47.37 -22.97 -30.28
CA ASP A 80 -47.88 -23.01 -31.65
C ASP A 80 -46.84 -22.48 -32.64
N LYS A 81 -46.07 -21.46 -32.26
CA LYS A 81 -44.92 -20.98 -33.06
C LYS A 81 -43.83 -22.03 -33.16
N VAL A 82 -43.46 -22.70 -32.06
CA VAL A 82 -42.48 -23.79 -32.08
C VAL A 82 -42.95 -24.96 -32.96
N LYS A 83 -44.22 -25.36 -32.85
CA LYS A 83 -44.81 -26.38 -33.74
C LYS A 83 -44.85 -25.93 -35.21
N SER A 84 -45.03 -24.64 -35.46
CA SER A 84 -44.95 -24.08 -36.81
C SER A 84 -43.53 -24.15 -37.38
N LEU A 85 -42.51 -23.98 -36.54
CA LEU A 85 -41.10 -24.13 -36.93
C LEU A 85 -40.76 -25.59 -37.27
N GLU A 86 -41.26 -26.55 -36.50
CA GLU A 86 -41.05 -27.98 -36.78
C GLU A 86 -41.66 -28.44 -38.12
N LYS A 87 -42.73 -27.77 -38.56
CA LYS A 87 -43.43 -28.06 -39.83
C LYS A 87 -42.84 -27.29 -41.02
N ASP A 88 -41.90 -26.40 -40.78
CA ASP A 88 -41.28 -25.59 -41.82
C ASP A 88 -40.34 -26.47 -42.67
N PRO A 89 -40.56 -26.60 -43.99
CA PRO A 89 -39.76 -27.49 -44.85
C PRO A 89 -38.26 -27.22 -44.82
N GLU A 90 -37.87 -25.95 -44.57
CA GLU A 90 -36.46 -25.55 -44.51
C GLU A 90 -35.82 -25.80 -43.13
N LEU A 91 -36.61 -25.81 -42.04
CA LEU A 91 -36.11 -26.00 -40.68
C LEU A 91 -36.35 -27.43 -40.15
N ALA A 92 -37.25 -28.19 -40.77
CA ALA A 92 -37.62 -29.53 -40.33
C ALA A 92 -36.43 -30.48 -40.24
N SER A 93 -35.50 -30.42 -41.21
CA SER A 93 -34.26 -31.22 -41.20
C SER A 93 -33.35 -30.90 -40.01
N ILE A 94 -33.38 -29.65 -39.53
CA ILE A 94 -32.59 -29.17 -38.40
C ILE A 94 -33.22 -29.64 -37.09
N PHE A 95 -34.55 -29.54 -36.96
CA PHE A 95 -35.26 -30.08 -35.80
C PHE A 95 -35.16 -31.61 -35.71
N GLU A 96 -35.19 -32.32 -36.83
CA GLU A 96 -34.90 -33.76 -36.89
C GLU A 96 -33.47 -34.08 -36.44
N ASP A 97 -32.46 -33.31 -36.90
CA ASP A 97 -31.07 -33.48 -36.48
C ASP A 97 -30.90 -33.20 -34.98
N ILE A 98 -31.55 -32.16 -34.45
CA ILE A 98 -31.56 -31.84 -33.01
C ILE A 98 -32.26 -32.94 -32.20
N LYS A 99 -33.38 -33.51 -32.68
CA LYS A 99 -34.05 -34.63 -32.00
C LYS A 99 -33.18 -35.88 -31.96
N LYS A 100 -32.36 -36.10 -32.99
CA LYS A 100 -31.51 -37.29 -33.13
C LYS A 100 -30.19 -37.17 -32.38
N ASN A 101 -29.53 -36.03 -32.48
CA ASN A 101 -28.15 -35.81 -32.02
C ASN A 101 -28.07 -34.84 -30.81
N GLY A 102 -29.22 -34.36 -30.33
CA GLY A 102 -29.32 -33.60 -29.09
C GLY A 102 -28.48 -32.31 -29.09
N MET A 103 -27.76 -32.09 -27.99
CA MET A 103 -27.02 -30.84 -27.74
C MET A 103 -25.89 -30.60 -28.75
N GLU A 104 -25.32 -31.65 -29.34
CA GLU A 104 -24.24 -31.54 -30.33
C GLU A 104 -24.74 -30.91 -31.64
N ALA A 105 -25.93 -31.30 -32.09
CA ALA A 105 -26.61 -30.66 -33.22
C ALA A 105 -27.03 -29.22 -32.89
N VAL A 106 -27.51 -28.95 -31.67
CA VAL A 106 -27.82 -27.57 -31.24
C VAL A 106 -26.60 -26.67 -31.37
N MET A 107 -25.43 -27.10 -30.87
CA MET A 107 -24.18 -26.33 -30.94
C MET A 107 -23.68 -26.11 -32.37
N LYS A 108 -23.89 -27.09 -33.26
CA LYS A 108 -23.55 -27.00 -34.70
C LYS A 108 -24.35 -25.91 -35.42
N TYR A 109 -25.65 -25.81 -35.15
CA TYR A 109 -26.54 -24.85 -35.83
C TYR A 109 -26.62 -23.50 -35.12
N TYR A 110 -26.32 -23.43 -33.83
CA TYR A 110 -26.33 -22.19 -33.05
C TYR A 110 -25.35 -21.13 -33.59
N GLN A 111 -24.26 -21.56 -34.24
CA GLN A 111 -23.28 -20.65 -34.85
C GLN A 111 -23.71 -20.07 -36.21
N ASP A 112 -24.83 -20.54 -36.79
CA ASP A 112 -25.37 -20.02 -38.05
C ASP A 112 -26.28 -18.81 -37.77
N GLU A 113 -25.73 -17.60 -37.91
CA GLU A 113 -26.42 -16.35 -37.63
C GLU A 113 -27.67 -16.16 -38.52
N GLU A 114 -27.62 -16.58 -39.79
CA GLU A 114 -28.72 -16.39 -40.72
C GLU A 114 -29.90 -17.30 -40.37
N LEU A 115 -29.60 -18.55 -40.03
CA LEU A 115 -30.58 -19.50 -39.51
C LEU A 115 -31.22 -19.00 -38.22
N MET A 116 -30.43 -18.55 -37.25
CA MET A 116 -30.92 -18.05 -35.97
C MET A 116 -31.78 -16.79 -36.14
N LEU A 117 -31.42 -15.90 -37.07
CA LEU A 117 -32.22 -14.72 -37.41
C LEU A 117 -33.59 -15.11 -38.00
N ARG A 118 -33.62 -16.10 -38.91
CA ARG A 118 -34.88 -16.60 -39.50
C ARG A 118 -35.78 -17.25 -38.45
N ILE A 119 -35.20 -18.06 -37.56
CA ILE A 119 -35.93 -18.66 -36.42
C ILE A 119 -36.51 -17.54 -35.54
N SER A 120 -35.72 -16.52 -35.20
CA SER A 120 -36.17 -15.37 -34.42
C SER A 120 -37.32 -14.60 -35.09
N GLN A 121 -37.23 -14.34 -36.39
CA GLN A 121 -38.30 -13.68 -37.16
C GLN A 121 -39.59 -14.49 -37.15
N LYS A 122 -39.51 -15.82 -37.34
CA LYS A 122 -40.67 -16.71 -37.28
C LYS A 122 -41.26 -16.85 -35.87
N MET A 123 -40.44 -16.67 -34.83
CA MET A 123 -40.91 -16.55 -33.44
C MET A 123 -41.55 -15.18 -33.12
N GLY A 124 -41.52 -14.22 -34.05
CA GLY A 124 -42.11 -12.89 -33.88
C GLY A 124 -41.13 -11.84 -33.34
N GLY A 125 -39.83 -12.09 -33.45
CA GLY A 125 -38.78 -11.20 -32.96
C GLY A 125 -38.59 -11.26 -31.45
N LEU A 126 -37.91 -10.25 -30.90
CA LEU A 126 -37.63 -10.16 -29.47
C LEU A 126 -38.90 -9.79 -28.70
N PRO A 127 -39.33 -10.59 -27.70
CA PRO A 127 -40.46 -10.26 -26.84
C PRO A 127 -40.28 -8.91 -26.15
N SER A 128 -41.33 -8.08 -26.13
CA SER A 128 -41.31 -6.78 -25.42
C SER A 128 -41.06 -6.96 -23.92
N GLU A 129 -41.49 -8.08 -23.35
CA GLU A 129 -41.27 -8.50 -21.96
C GLU A 129 -39.78 -8.63 -21.60
N LEU A 130 -38.92 -8.92 -22.59
CA LEU A 130 -37.48 -9.03 -22.40
C LEU A 130 -36.74 -7.70 -22.45
N GLN A 131 -37.33 -6.63 -23.01
CA GLN A 131 -36.69 -5.31 -23.07
C GLN A 131 -36.15 -4.82 -21.71
N PRO A 132 -36.90 -4.85 -20.59
CA PRO A 132 -36.37 -4.39 -19.30
C PRO A 132 -35.22 -5.27 -18.79
N VAL A 133 -35.24 -6.58 -19.07
CA VAL A 133 -34.18 -7.51 -18.64
C VAL A 133 -32.91 -7.26 -19.44
N LEU A 134 -33.01 -7.10 -20.75
CA LEU A 134 -31.89 -6.86 -21.64
C LEU A 134 -31.28 -5.47 -21.41
N GLN A 135 -32.12 -4.45 -21.17
CA GLN A 135 -31.65 -3.12 -20.78
C GLN A 135 -30.86 -3.20 -19.46
N LYS A 136 -31.36 -3.95 -18.47
CA LYS A 136 -30.64 -4.15 -17.21
C LYS A 136 -29.28 -4.83 -17.41
N ILE A 137 -29.18 -5.81 -18.31
CA ILE A 137 -27.91 -6.47 -18.65
C ILE A 137 -26.95 -5.49 -19.32
N GLU A 138 -27.45 -4.61 -20.19
CA GLU A 138 -26.66 -3.57 -20.85
C GLU A 138 -26.15 -2.51 -19.88
N ASP A 139 -27.00 -2.11 -18.92
CA ASP A 139 -26.68 -1.12 -17.90
C ASP A 139 -25.69 -1.67 -16.86
N THR A 140 -25.67 -2.99 -16.63
CA THR A 140 -24.80 -3.63 -15.64
C THR A 140 -23.32 -3.47 -15.98
N SER A 141 -22.51 -3.08 -14.99
CA SER A 141 -21.05 -3.01 -15.07
C SER A 141 -20.46 -4.40 -14.80
N LEU A 142 -19.81 -5.02 -15.79
CA LEU A 142 -19.26 -6.38 -15.66
C LEU A 142 -17.82 -6.38 -15.16
N THR A 143 -17.11 -5.25 -15.33
CA THR A 143 -15.73 -5.08 -14.86
C THR A 143 -15.57 -3.83 -14.01
N LEU A 144 -14.50 -3.81 -13.19
CA LEU A 144 -14.13 -2.62 -12.42
C LEU A 144 -13.76 -1.44 -13.34
N HIS A 145 -13.21 -1.70 -14.52
CA HIS A 145 -12.94 -0.68 -15.55
C HIS A 145 -14.23 -0.02 -16.05
N GLU A 146 -15.26 -0.82 -16.35
CA GLU A 146 -16.56 -0.30 -16.78
C GLU A 146 -17.26 0.47 -15.66
N ALA A 147 -17.26 -0.07 -14.44
CA ALA A 147 -17.84 0.60 -13.27
C ALA A 147 -17.17 1.97 -13.05
N ALA A 148 -15.83 2.00 -13.13
CA ALA A 148 -15.05 3.23 -13.03
C ALA A 148 -15.35 4.22 -14.16
N LYS A 149 -15.43 3.74 -15.40
CA LYS A 149 -15.76 4.53 -16.59
C LYS A 149 -17.18 5.11 -16.53
N LYS A 150 -18.16 4.36 -16.03
CA LYS A 150 -19.56 4.79 -15.88
C LYS A 150 -19.77 5.70 -14.67
N GLY A 151 -18.83 5.73 -13.72
CA GLY A 151 -19.00 6.44 -12.46
C GLY A 151 -19.92 5.72 -11.47
N ASP A 152 -20.08 4.40 -11.63
CA ASP A 152 -20.96 3.57 -10.81
C ASP A 152 -20.28 3.21 -9.48
N LEU A 153 -20.43 4.09 -8.49
CA LEU A 153 -19.81 3.93 -7.17
C LEU A 153 -20.26 2.65 -6.46
N ALA A 154 -21.52 2.23 -6.65
CA ALA A 154 -22.05 1.02 -6.03
C ALA A 154 -21.40 -0.24 -6.62
N ALA A 155 -21.27 -0.31 -7.95
CA ALA A 155 -20.55 -1.41 -8.59
C ALA A 155 -19.06 -1.40 -8.22
N VAL A 156 -18.43 -0.22 -8.15
CA VAL A 156 -17.03 -0.10 -7.67
C VAL A 156 -16.90 -0.69 -6.27
N GLN A 157 -17.78 -0.35 -5.33
CA GLN A 157 -17.75 -0.92 -3.98
C GLN A 157 -17.89 -2.45 -4.01
N GLN A 158 -18.84 -2.99 -4.78
CA GLN A 158 -19.02 -4.44 -4.90
C GLN A 158 -17.79 -5.16 -5.49
N PHE A 159 -17.08 -4.52 -6.41
CA PHE A 159 -15.84 -5.07 -6.97
C PHE A 159 -14.68 -5.01 -5.98
N LEU A 160 -14.60 -3.96 -5.16
CA LEU A 160 -13.62 -3.84 -4.08
C LEU A 160 -13.85 -4.89 -2.98
N ASP A 161 -15.10 -5.14 -2.60
CA ASP A 161 -15.46 -6.14 -1.59
C ASP A 161 -15.08 -7.57 -2.02
N LYS A 162 -15.01 -7.82 -3.33
CA LYS A 162 -14.61 -9.11 -3.92
C LYS A 162 -13.08 -9.27 -4.07
N ASN A 163 -12.29 -8.35 -3.51
CA ASN A 163 -10.83 -8.36 -3.52
C ASN A 163 -10.20 -8.51 -4.92
N LYS A 164 -10.85 -7.94 -5.95
CA LYS A 164 -10.30 -7.94 -7.32
C LYS A 164 -9.07 -7.03 -7.41
N PRO A 165 -8.11 -7.32 -8.31
CA PRO A 165 -6.92 -6.49 -8.44
C PRO A 165 -7.30 -5.06 -8.85
N LEU A 166 -7.01 -4.11 -7.98
CA LEU A 166 -7.42 -2.71 -8.09
C LEU A 166 -6.75 -1.98 -9.26
N ASP A 167 -5.47 -2.29 -9.49
CA ASP A 167 -4.63 -1.69 -10.52
C ASP A 167 -4.46 -2.60 -11.75
N ALA A 168 -5.34 -3.59 -11.95
CA ALA A 168 -5.32 -4.40 -13.17
C ALA A 168 -5.42 -3.49 -14.40
N GLN A 169 -4.52 -3.67 -15.36
CA GLN A 169 -4.55 -2.95 -16.63
C GLN A 169 -5.33 -3.75 -17.68
N ASP A 170 -6.12 -3.05 -18.48
CA ASP A 170 -6.73 -3.63 -19.68
C ASP A 170 -5.71 -3.74 -20.84
N PHE A 171 -6.17 -4.14 -22.03
CA PHE A 171 -5.31 -4.26 -23.22
C PHE A 171 -4.71 -2.93 -23.71
N LYS A 172 -5.19 -1.79 -23.21
CA LYS A 172 -4.64 -0.45 -23.48
C LYS A 172 -3.66 0.00 -22.40
N GLY A 173 -3.40 -0.83 -21.39
CA GLY A 173 -2.59 -0.47 -20.22
C GLY A 173 -3.35 0.41 -19.22
N ILE A 174 -4.66 0.63 -19.39
CA ILE A 174 -5.40 1.59 -18.59
C ILE A 174 -5.93 0.88 -17.33
N THR A 175 -5.71 1.48 -16.16
CA THR A 175 -6.28 1.00 -14.89
C THR A 175 -7.72 1.49 -14.69
N PRO A 176 -8.50 0.90 -13.76
CA PRO A 176 -9.80 1.45 -13.40
C PRO A 176 -9.72 2.92 -12.95
N LEU A 177 -8.68 3.30 -12.21
CA LEU A 177 -8.43 4.69 -11.83
C LEU A 177 -8.24 5.58 -13.07
N GLY A 178 -7.45 5.12 -14.05
CA GLY A 178 -7.28 5.82 -15.33
C GLY A 178 -8.60 6.07 -16.05
N TYR A 179 -9.49 5.07 -16.08
CA TYR A 179 -10.84 5.24 -16.63
C TYR A 179 -11.72 6.18 -15.81
N ALA A 180 -11.68 6.12 -14.48
CA ALA A 180 -12.43 7.05 -13.64
C ALA A 180 -12.02 8.51 -13.89
N ILE A 181 -10.71 8.75 -14.09
CA ILE A 181 -10.16 10.08 -14.37
C ILE A 181 -10.54 10.54 -15.79
N GLY A 182 -10.31 9.69 -16.80
CA GLY A 182 -10.52 10.05 -18.21
C GLY A 182 -12.00 10.13 -18.61
N ALA A 183 -12.83 9.22 -18.09
CA ALA A 183 -14.21 9.11 -18.51
C ALA A 183 -15.13 10.16 -17.88
N ASN A 184 -14.79 10.71 -16.70
CA ASN A 184 -15.58 11.60 -15.86
C ASN A 184 -16.58 12.48 -16.65
N ARG A 185 -17.76 11.94 -16.99
CA ARG A 185 -18.75 12.59 -17.85
C ARG A 185 -19.54 13.60 -17.04
N LEU A 186 -20.15 14.54 -17.77
CA LEU A 186 -21.02 15.62 -17.31
C LEU A 186 -22.21 15.08 -16.47
N LEU A 187 -21.98 14.70 -15.22
CA LEU A 187 -23.04 14.70 -14.21
C LEU A 187 -23.22 16.16 -13.77
N ALA A 188 -24.48 16.58 -13.63
CA ALA A 188 -24.89 17.95 -13.35
C ALA A 188 -24.51 18.46 -11.94
N GLN A 189 -23.93 17.59 -11.10
CA GLN A 189 -23.54 17.88 -9.72
C GLN A 189 -22.03 17.64 -9.53
N ILE A 190 -21.41 18.44 -8.66
CA ILE A 190 -19.94 18.51 -8.48
C ILE A 190 -19.41 17.39 -7.58
N GLU A 191 -20.12 17.03 -6.50
CA GLU A 191 -19.67 15.99 -5.55
C GLU A 191 -19.61 14.56 -6.11
N PRO A 192 -20.54 14.11 -6.98
CA PRO A 192 -20.47 12.77 -7.56
C PRO A 192 -19.30 12.57 -8.53
N ARG A 193 -18.76 13.64 -9.12
CA ARG A 193 -17.77 13.57 -10.23
C ARG A 193 -16.41 13.00 -9.83
N ILE A 194 -16.04 13.08 -8.56
CA ILE A 194 -14.75 12.57 -8.06
C ILE A 194 -14.94 11.43 -7.04
N ALA A 195 -16.18 11.03 -6.76
CA ALA A 195 -16.47 10.02 -5.75
C ALA A 195 -15.78 8.68 -6.05
N VAL A 196 -15.83 8.24 -7.31
CA VAL A 196 -15.13 7.02 -7.73
C VAL A 196 -13.60 7.17 -7.67
N VAL A 197 -13.06 8.31 -8.12
CA VAL A 197 -11.61 8.57 -8.05
C VAL A 197 -11.12 8.58 -6.61
N LYS A 198 -11.82 9.30 -5.71
CA LYS A 198 -11.54 9.30 -4.28
C LYS A 198 -11.62 7.90 -3.72
N LYS A 199 -12.71 7.17 -4.00
CA LYS A 199 -12.90 5.82 -3.47
C LYS A 199 -11.79 4.87 -3.90
N LEU A 200 -11.40 4.87 -5.17
CA LEU A 200 -10.29 4.05 -5.66
C LEU A 200 -8.98 4.40 -4.96
N LEU A 201 -8.70 5.69 -4.76
CA LEU A 201 -7.47 6.15 -4.08
C LEU A 201 -7.48 5.89 -2.57
N ASP A 202 -8.63 6.03 -1.91
CA ASP A 202 -8.83 5.65 -0.50
C ASP A 202 -8.63 4.14 -0.32
N SER A 203 -8.90 3.35 -1.36
CA SER A 203 -8.59 1.92 -1.44
C SER A 203 -7.16 1.60 -1.92
N ARG A 204 -6.24 2.58 -1.90
CA ARG A 204 -4.82 2.46 -2.28
C ARG A 204 -4.55 2.18 -3.78
N ALA A 205 -5.45 2.59 -4.69
CA ALA A 205 -5.15 2.53 -6.12
C ALA A 205 -3.90 3.37 -6.45
N ASN A 206 -3.06 2.89 -7.37
CA ASN A 206 -1.81 3.56 -7.72
C ASN A 206 -2.07 4.82 -8.60
N PRO A 207 -1.85 6.05 -8.10
CA PRO A 207 -2.05 7.27 -8.88
C PRO A 207 -0.95 7.51 -9.93
N TYR A 208 0.15 6.77 -9.87
CA TYR A 208 1.32 6.91 -10.74
C TYR A 208 1.29 5.96 -11.95
N ALA A 209 0.26 5.11 -12.06
CA ALA A 209 0.11 4.21 -13.20
C ALA A 209 0.00 4.98 -14.52
N VAL A 210 0.62 4.43 -15.56
CA VAL A 210 0.57 4.94 -16.93
C VAL A 210 -0.03 3.91 -17.87
N ASP A 211 -0.71 4.38 -18.91
CA ASP A 211 -1.20 3.53 -19.99
C ASP A 211 -0.07 3.03 -20.90
N SER A 212 -0.41 2.21 -21.91
CA SER A 212 0.59 1.71 -22.88
C SER A 212 1.24 2.81 -23.74
N SER A 213 0.71 4.03 -23.73
CA SER A 213 1.28 5.21 -24.39
C SER A 213 2.04 6.14 -23.42
N GLY A 214 2.22 5.72 -22.17
CA GLY A 214 2.89 6.51 -21.13
C GLY A 214 2.03 7.66 -20.58
N ASN A 215 0.73 7.73 -20.87
CA ASN A 215 -0.15 8.73 -20.29
C ASN A 215 -0.51 8.36 -18.84
N SER A 216 -0.15 9.23 -17.90
CA SER A 216 -0.59 9.16 -16.51
C SER A 216 -2.01 9.70 -16.33
N GLY A 217 -2.60 9.48 -15.14
CA GLY A 217 -3.87 10.11 -14.76
C GLY A 217 -3.87 11.64 -14.96
N LEU A 218 -2.73 12.31 -14.75
CA LEU A 218 -2.63 13.75 -14.95
C LEU A 218 -2.71 14.15 -16.43
N HIS A 219 -2.19 13.34 -17.37
CA HIS A 219 -2.36 13.57 -18.81
C HIS A 219 -3.84 13.56 -19.20
N TYR A 220 -4.60 12.58 -18.71
CA TYR A 220 -6.03 12.47 -18.96
C TYR A 220 -6.80 13.66 -18.36
N ALA A 221 -6.58 13.96 -17.08
CA ALA A 221 -7.24 15.09 -16.42
C ALA A 221 -6.94 16.43 -17.11
N ALA A 222 -5.68 16.63 -17.52
CA ALA A 222 -5.22 17.83 -18.21
C ALA A 222 -5.83 17.95 -19.61
N GLY A 223 -5.76 16.87 -20.41
CA GLY A 223 -6.23 16.83 -21.80
C GLY A 223 -7.74 16.93 -21.96
N TYR A 224 -8.51 16.44 -20.98
CA TYR A 224 -9.97 16.58 -20.95
C TYR A 224 -10.48 17.82 -20.19
N GLY A 225 -9.58 18.69 -19.71
CA GLY A 225 -9.97 19.94 -19.05
C GLY A 225 -10.60 19.75 -17.66
N ARG A 226 -10.26 18.67 -16.95
CA ARG A 226 -10.84 18.32 -15.65
C ARG A 226 -10.14 19.06 -14.51
N ARG A 227 -10.44 20.35 -14.37
CA ARG A 227 -9.82 21.27 -13.40
C ARG A 227 -9.73 20.69 -11.98
N GLU A 228 -10.84 20.20 -11.43
CA GLU A 228 -10.87 19.70 -10.05
C GLU A 228 -10.01 18.44 -9.86
N LEU A 229 -9.97 17.55 -10.88
CA LEU A 229 -9.12 16.37 -10.84
C LEU A 229 -7.64 16.71 -10.99
N VAL A 230 -7.30 17.72 -11.79
CA VAL A 230 -5.92 18.24 -11.86
C VAL A 230 -5.49 18.74 -10.49
N GLU A 231 -6.29 19.58 -9.82
CA GLU A 231 -5.97 20.07 -8.47
C GLU A 231 -5.83 18.93 -7.47
N TYR A 232 -6.72 17.94 -7.53
CA TYR A 232 -6.69 16.79 -6.63
C TYR A 232 -5.44 15.92 -6.86
N LEU A 233 -5.13 15.57 -8.12
CA LEU A 233 -3.95 14.77 -8.45
C LEU A 233 -2.65 15.50 -8.08
N LEU A 234 -2.59 16.82 -8.25
CA LEU A 234 -1.43 17.61 -7.82
C LEU A 234 -1.23 17.54 -6.29
N LYS A 235 -2.31 17.50 -5.49
CA LYS A 235 -2.22 17.28 -4.03
C LYS A 235 -1.73 15.87 -3.67
N VAL A 236 -1.98 14.88 -4.52
CA VAL A 236 -1.47 13.51 -4.36
C VAL A 236 0.04 13.42 -4.69
N GLY A 237 0.62 14.45 -5.30
CA GLY A 237 2.06 14.49 -5.59
C GLY A 237 2.44 13.75 -6.88
N VAL A 238 1.53 13.65 -7.86
CA VAL A 238 1.88 13.09 -9.17
C VAL A 238 2.80 14.03 -9.95
N ASN A 239 3.69 13.48 -10.78
CA ASN A 239 4.67 14.26 -11.53
C ASN A 239 3.99 15.16 -12.58
N VAL A 240 4.07 16.48 -12.38
CA VAL A 240 3.45 17.50 -13.24
C VAL A 240 4.10 17.62 -14.62
N SER A 241 5.35 17.17 -14.76
CA SER A 241 6.18 17.31 -15.95
C SER A 241 6.56 15.98 -16.60
N GLN A 242 5.96 14.85 -16.18
CA GLN A 242 6.25 13.55 -16.78
C GLN A 242 5.85 13.55 -18.26
N PRO A 243 6.77 13.28 -19.20
CA PRO A 243 6.41 13.13 -20.61
C PRO A 243 5.82 11.73 -20.87
N ASN A 244 4.82 11.66 -21.75
CA ASN A 244 4.36 10.39 -22.32
C ASN A 244 5.31 9.90 -23.44
N VAL A 245 4.98 8.77 -24.10
CA VAL A 245 5.80 8.20 -25.19
C VAL A 245 6.00 9.16 -26.38
N GLN A 246 5.09 10.11 -26.58
CA GLN A 246 5.18 11.15 -27.62
C GLN A 246 5.99 12.37 -27.15
N GLY A 247 6.57 12.34 -25.95
CA GLY A 247 7.29 13.47 -25.37
C GLY A 247 6.37 14.59 -24.84
N MET A 248 5.06 14.38 -24.82
CA MET A 248 4.11 15.39 -24.34
C MET A 248 3.95 15.30 -22.84
N THR A 249 4.10 16.43 -22.14
CA THR A 249 3.75 16.56 -20.71
C THR A 249 2.25 16.81 -20.54
N PRO A 250 1.68 16.68 -19.33
CA PRO A 250 0.29 17.03 -19.07
C PRO A 250 -0.06 18.46 -19.52
N LEU A 251 0.85 19.42 -19.33
CA LEU A 251 0.68 20.80 -19.81
C LEU A 251 0.67 20.88 -21.35
N ALA A 252 1.52 20.11 -22.03
CA ALA A 252 1.53 20.05 -23.48
C ALA A 252 0.22 19.46 -24.04
N VAL A 253 -0.30 18.40 -23.42
CA VAL A 253 -1.60 17.80 -23.78
C VAL A 253 -2.76 18.78 -23.54
N ALA A 254 -2.77 19.47 -22.39
CA ALA A 254 -3.78 20.51 -22.13
C ALA A 254 -3.70 21.66 -23.17
N THR A 255 -2.49 22.03 -23.59
CA THR A 255 -2.27 23.07 -24.60
C THR A 255 -2.77 22.63 -25.98
N GLN A 256 -2.42 21.42 -26.41
CA GLN A 256 -2.87 20.83 -27.66
C GLN A 256 -4.40 20.77 -27.75
N ASN A 257 -5.04 20.41 -26.64
CA ASN A 257 -6.50 20.31 -26.54
C ASN A 257 -7.20 21.63 -26.12
N LYS A 258 -6.45 22.74 -26.04
CA LYS A 258 -6.96 24.09 -25.72
C LYS A 258 -7.72 24.18 -24.37
N GLN A 259 -7.24 23.46 -23.35
CA GLN A 259 -7.87 23.40 -22.03
C GLN A 259 -7.35 24.50 -21.09
N GLU A 260 -7.83 25.74 -21.27
CA GLU A 260 -7.26 26.92 -20.59
C GLU A 260 -7.24 26.84 -19.06
N ALA A 261 -8.29 26.29 -18.44
CA ALA A 261 -8.38 26.21 -16.98
C ALA A 261 -7.32 25.28 -16.38
N THR A 262 -7.08 24.12 -16.99
CA THR A 262 -6.04 23.18 -16.55
C THR A 262 -4.65 23.71 -16.89
N MET A 263 -4.48 24.35 -18.05
CA MET A 263 -3.22 25.02 -18.42
C MET A 263 -2.76 26.03 -17.37
N LYS A 264 -3.67 26.89 -16.86
CA LYS A 264 -3.33 27.87 -15.82
C LYS A 264 -2.83 27.20 -14.53
N ILE A 265 -3.51 26.14 -14.09
CA ILE A 265 -3.15 25.42 -12.86
C ILE A 265 -1.81 24.70 -13.02
N LEU A 266 -1.64 23.99 -14.13
CA LEU A 266 -0.42 23.25 -14.43
C LEU A 266 0.77 24.20 -14.60
N LYS A 267 0.60 25.33 -15.30
CA LYS A 267 1.65 26.35 -15.43
C LYS A 267 2.05 26.94 -14.08
N ALA A 268 1.08 27.29 -13.24
CA ALA A 268 1.35 27.80 -11.90
C ALA A 268 2.06 26.77 -11.00
N HIS A 269 1.76 25.47 -11.15
CA HIS A 269 2.49 24.41 -10.45
C HIS A 269 3.88 24.18 -11.05
N CYS A 270 4.05 24.16 -12.37
CA CYS A 270 5.36 24.06 -13.02
C CYS A 270 6.29 25.23 -12.66
N GLU A 271 5.76 26.45 -12.54
CA GLU A 271 6.52 27.64 -12.13
C GLU A 271 6.95 27.57 -10.65
N LYS A 272 6.11 26.99 -9.77
CA LYS A 272 6.48 26.71 -8.37
C LYS A 272 7.46 25.55 -8.24
N CYS A 273 7.36 24.55 -9.13
CA CYS A 273 8.27 23.42 -9.23
C CYS A 273 9.52 23.73 -10.06
N GLN A 274 9.89 25.01 -10.25
CA GLN A 274 11.18 25.36 -10.82
C GLN A 274 12.26 24.61 -10.05
N VAL A 275 12.92 23.71 -10.78
CA VAL A 275 13.88 22.73 -10.28
C VAL A 275 14.93 23.48 -9.46
N ALA A 276 14.86 23.36 -8.13
CA ALA A 276 15.98 23.79 -7.32
C ALA A 276 17.19 22.98 -7.79
N PRO A 277 18.32 23.61 -8.17
CA PRO A 277 19.50 22.85 -8.53
C PRO A 277 19.87 21.97 -7.34
N MET A 278 20.36 20.74 -7.58
CA MET A 278 20.73 19.81 -6.50
C MET A 278 21.70 20.44 -5.47
N SER A 279 22.46 21.46 -5.89
CA SER A 279 23.30 22.29 -5.01
C SER A 279 22.53 23.02 -3.90
N ALA A 280 21.24 23.29 -4.04
CA ALA A 280 20.39 23.92 -3.02
C ALA A 280 19.99 22.96 -1.88
N VAL A 281 20.08 21.64 -2.12
CA VAL A 281 19.74 20.58 -1.15
C VAL A 281 21.01 19.87 -0.65
N MET A 282 22.20 20.27 -1.10
CA MET A 282 23.45 19.71 -0.60
C MET A 282 23.85 20.35 0.74
N ASP A 283 24.05 19.53 1.76
CA ASP A 283 24.68 19.94 3.01
C ASP A 283 25.83 19.00 3.37
N GLN A 284 27.05 19.39 3.01
CA GLN A 284 28.27 18.63 3.31
C GLN A 284 28.48 18.42 4.82
N ALA A 285 27.89 19.28 5.66
CA ALA A 285 28.00 19.13 7.10
C ALA A 285 27.25 17.86 7.59
N LEU A 286 26.19 17.41 6.89
CA LEU A 286 25.44 16.21 7.26
C LEU A 286 26.26 14.91 7.13
N LEU A 287 27.32 14.93 6.31
CA LEU A 287 28.11 13.74 6.00
C LEU A 287 28.85 13.19 7.23
N ARG A 288 29.28 14.09 8.14
CA ARG A 288 29.96 13.77 9.42
C ARG A 288 31.11 12.76 9.29
N THR A 289 31.69 12.60 8.11
CA THR A 289 32.78 11.65 7.81
C THR A 289 34.01 11.97 8.64
N GLU A 290 34.36 13.24 8.76
CA GLU A 290 35.48 13.66 9.59
C GLU A 290 35.21 13.39 11.08
N ALA A 291 33.98 13.61 11.55
CA ALA A 291 33.58 13.28 12.91
C ALA A 291 33.64 11.77 13.19
N LEU A 292 33.23 10.95 12.21
CA LEU A 292 33.35 9.49 12.26
C LEU A 292 34.82 9.04 12.31
N ARG A 293 35.68 9.60 11.44
CA ARG A 293 37.12 9.30 11.45
C ARG A 293 37.77 9.69 12.77
N GLN A 294 37.37 10.81 13.37
CA GLN A 294 37.85 11.24 14.68
C GLN A 294 37.41 10.30 15.80
N ASP A 295 36.17 9.82 15.76
CA ASP A 295 35.71 8.82 16.72
C ASP A 295 36.42 7.48 16.53
N LEU A 296 36.59 7.01 15.30
CA LEU A 296 37.33 5.77 14.99
C LEU A 296 38.80 5.88 15.41
N ARG A 297 39.46 7.02 15.18
CA ARG A 297 40.82 7.28 15.68
C ARG A 297 40.87 7.26 17.20
N PHE A 298 39.85 7.79 17.87
CA PHE A 298 39.75 7.74 19.32
C PHE A 298 39.60 6.30 19.86
N TRP A 299 38.76 5.48 19.22
CA TRP A 299 38.51 4.10 19.67
C TRP A 299 39.60 3.11 19.25
N CYS A 300 40.19 3.30 18.07
CA CYS A 300 41.10 2.33 17.42
C CYS A 300 42.57 2.79 17.40
N GLY A 301 42.87 4.03 17.81
CA GLY A 301 44.22 4.61 17.85
C GLY A 301 44.69 5.23 16.53
N GLU A 302 45.90 5.81 16.56
CA GLU A 302 46.57 6.36 15.37
C GLU A 302 46.86 5.26 14.34
N GLY A 303 46.64 5.57 13.05
CA GLY A 303 46.92 4.64 11.94
C GLY A 303 45.87 3.53 11.77
N TRP A 304 44.69 3.64 12.39
CA TRP A 304 43.61 2.66 12.27
C TRP A 304 43.17 2.42 10.83
N GLU A 305 43.26 3.42 9.95
CA GLU A 305 42.89 3.34 8.53
C GLU A 305 43.68 2.26 7.79
N ALA A 306 45.00 2.14 8.05
CA ALA A 306 45.86 1.13 7.43
C ALA A 306 45.54 -0.30 7.91
N GLN A 307 44.79 -0.42 9.01
CA GLN A 307 44.39 -1.70 9.60
C GLN A 307 42.88 -1.93 9.47
N ALA A 308 42.13 -0.99 8.87
CA ALA A 308 40.67 -1.01 8.85
C ALA A 308 40.12 -2.20 8.08
N GLU A 309 40.70 -2.52 6.92
CA GLU A 309 40.32 -3.70 6.13
C GLU A 309 40.56 -5.03 6.85
N GLN A 310 41.51 -5.06 7.80
CA GLN A 310 41.83 -6.26 8.58
C GLN A 310 41.02 -6.36 9.88
N LYS A 311 40.75 -5.22 10.53
CA LYS A 311 40.07 -5.15 11.83
C LYS A 311 38.56 -4.97 11.74
N SER A 312 38.07 -4.30 10.70
CA SER A 312 36.65 -4.11 10.42
C SER A 312 36.39 -3.92 8.92
N PRO A 313 36.51 -4.98 8.10
CA PRO A 313 36.14 -5.00 6.68
C PRO A 313 34.83 -4.28 6.33
N ALA A 314 33.79 -4.33 7.17
CA ALA A 314 32.52 -3.66 6.89
C ALA A 314 32.64 -2.13 7.04
N VAL A 315 33.38 -1.63 8.05
CA VAL A 315 33.68 -0.20 8.21
C VAL A 315 34.51 0.31 7.04
N ALA A 316 35.54 -0.43 6.63
CA ALA A 316 36.36 -0.06 5.48
C ALA A 316 35.53 0.04 4.19
N ARG A 317 34.67 -0.96 3.91
CA ARG A 317 33.79 -0.97 2.74
C ARG A 317 32.77 0.16 2.77
N TYR A 318 32.17 0.43 3.93
CA TYR A 318 31.20 1.52 4.08
C TYR A 318 31.85 2.88 3.81
N LEU A 319 33.03 3.14 4.38
CA LEU A 319 33.76 4.39 4.17
C LEU A 319 34.20 4.57 2.71
N ALA A 320 34.72 3.51 2.07
CA ALA A 320 35.10 3.55 0.66
C ALA A 320 33.88 3.83 -0.24
N GLN A 321 32.74 3.19 0.02
CA GLN A 321 31.50 3.44 -0.72
C GLN A 321 31.00 4.87 -0.52
N LEU A 322 31.06 5.39 0.71
CA LEU A 322 30.68 6.76 1.04
C LEU A 322 31.58 7.79 0.35
N GLU A 323 32.88 7.56 0.28
CA GLU A 323 33.83 8.42 -0.44
C GLU A 323 33.57 8.45 -1.95
N GLU A 324 33.21 7.31 -2.55
CA GLU A 324 32.85 7.24 -3.97
C GLU A 324 31.51 7.92 -4.24
N ASP A 325 30.48 7.59 -3.46
CA ASP A 325 29.13 8.16 -3.62
C ASP A 325 29.11 9.67 -3.33
N ALA A 326 29.99 10.17 -2.45
CA ALA A 326 30.10 11.59 -2.15
C ALA A 326 30.55 12.46 -3.35
N LYS A 327 31.09 11.84 -4.41
CA LYS A 327 31.42 12.54 -5.67
C LYS A 327 30.18 12.85 -6.51
N ASP A 328 29.07 12.14 -6.28
CA ASP A 328 27.80 12.38 -6.98
C ASP A 328 26.74 12.93 -6.01
N PRO A 329 26.22 14.16 -6.26
CA PRO A 329 25.23 14.78 -5.38
C PRO A 329 23.97 13.94 -5.11
N TRP A 330 23.54 13.10 -6.06
CA TRP A 330 22.36 12.26 -5.91
C TRP A 330 22.62 10.99 -5.10
N LEU A 331 23.84 10.44 -5.17
CA LEU A 331 24.22 9.28 -4.37
C LEU A 331 24.55 9.71 -2.94
N LEU A 332 25.21 10.86 -2.80
CA LEU A 332 25.41 11.53 -1.53
C LEU A 332 24.08 11.80 -0.80
N PHE A 333 23.06 12.24 -1.55
CA PHE A 333 21.70 12.39 -1.04
C PHE A 333 21.14 11.09 -0.45
N CYS A 334 21.42 9.93 -1.06
CA CYS A 334 20.95 8.64 -0.56
C CYS A 334 21.51 8.33 0.84
N HIS A 335 22.77 8.68 1.09
CA HIS A 335 23.38 8.57 2.42
C HIS A 335 22.71 9.52 3.41
N HIS A 336 22.45 10.79 3.05
CA HIS A 336 21.73 11.73 3.92
C HIS A 336 20.33 11.23 4.28
N PHE A 337 19.58 10.68 3.31
CA PHE A 337 18.23 10.16 3.52
C PHE A 337 18.20 8.94 4.45
N LEU A 338 19.16 8.02 4.32
CA LEU A 338 19.26 6.86 5.20
C LEU A 338 19.76 7.24 6.60
N GLN A 339 20.73 8.16 6.70
CA GLN A 339 21.19 8.72 7.96
C GLN A 339 20.12 9.59 8.65
N TYR A 340 19.19 10.18 7.90
CA TYR A 340 18.05 10.93 8.43
C TYR A 340 17.11 10.03 9.22
N ASN A 341 16.71 8.89 8.65
CA ASN A 341 15.80 7.95 9.30
C ASN A 341 16.45 7.19 10.47
N ALA A 342 17.77 6.97 10.43
CA ALA A 342 18.47 6.21 11.47
C ALA A 342 19.17 7.07 12.54
N VAL A 343 19.64 8.30 12.22
CA VAL A 343 20.66 8.99 13.03
C VAL A 343 20.36 10.47 13.33
N LEU A 344 19.59 11.22 12.53
CA LEU A 344 19.39 12.66 12.83
C LEU A 344 18.42 12.93 14.00
N SER A 345 17.46 12.05 14.25
CA SER A 345 16.60 12.09 15.45
C SER A 345 17.12 11.19 16.57
N GLY A 346 17.62 9.99 16.23
CA GLY A 346 18.15 9.01 17.19
C GLY A 346 19.58 9.26 17.67
N GLY A 347 20.36 10.06 16.93
CA GLY A 347 21.79 10.27 17.18
C GLY A 347 22.09 10.96 18.49
N GLN A 348 21.31 11.97 18.89
CA GLN A 348 21.54 12.63 20.19
C GLN A 348 21.32 11.67 21.37
N PHE A 349 20.30 10.80 21.27
CA PHE A 349 20.02 9.76 22.25
C PHE A 349 21.12 8.68 22.29
N LEU A 350 21.55 8.20 21.11
CA LEU A 350 22.62 7.21 20.99
C LEU A 350 23.97 7.76 21.44
N GLY A 351 24.30 8.99 21.06
CA GLY A 351 25.50 9.70 21.50
C GLY A 351 25.53 9.88 23.02
N GLY A 352 24.38 10.22 23.64
CA GLY A 352 24.24 10.25 25.10
C GLY A 352 24.49 8.89 25.75
N LYS A 353 23.99 7.80 25.16
CA LYS A 353 24.26 6.43 25.65
C LYS A 353 25.73 6.02 25.48
N VAL A 354 26.36 6.35 24.35
CA VAL A 354 27.78 6.06 24.09
C VAL A 354 28.66 6.84 25.06
N ALA A 355 28.43 8.14 25.24
CA ALA A 355 29.17 8.99 26.18
C ALA A 355 29.00 8.53 27.64
N ASN A 356 27.77 8.23 28.06
CA ASN A 356 27.48 7.70 29.40
C ASN A 356 28.15 6.33 29.63
N ARG A 357 28.12 5.44 28.64
CA ARG A 357 28.78 4.12 28.72
C ARG A 357 30.31 4.24 28.74
N ALA A 358 30.87 5.24 28.06
CA ALA A 358 32.30 5.54 28.07
C ALA A 358 32.79 6.17 29.38
N GLN A 359 31.88 6.53 30.31
CA GLN A 359 32.19 7.20 31.58
C GLN A 359 33.06 8.46 31.43
N LYS A 360 32.93 9.17 30.29
CA LYS A 360 33.67 10.39 29.99
C LYS A 360 32.70 11.52 29.66
N SER A 361 32.95 12.70 30.21
CA SER A 361 32.10 13.89 30.04
C SER A 361 32.33 14.65 28.72
N ALA A 362 33.15 14.10 27.80
CA ALA A 362 33.67 14.82 26.65
C ALA A 362 33.05 14.33 25.33
N PRO A 363 32.92 15.21 24.31
CA PRO A 363 32.38 14.87 22.99
C PRO A 363 33.26 13.89 22.17
N GLU A 364 34.34 13.36 22.75
CA GLU A 364 35.30 12.45 22.11
C GLU A 364 34.78 11.01 22.05
N GLY A 365 34.77 10.41 20.85
CA GLY A 365 34.28 9.04 20.63
C GLY A 365 32.77 8.96 20.34
N ALA A 366 32.07 10.09 20.34
CA ALA A 366 30.67 10.20 19.96
C ALA A 366 30.37 11.42 19.05
N ARG A 367 31.41 12.03 18.45
CA ARG A 367 31.29 13.18 17.54
C ARG A 367 30.41 12.88 16.34
N PHE A 368 30.46 11.67 15.80
CA PHE A 368 29.59 11.22 14.71
C PHE A 368 28.11 11.42 15.04
N TYR A 369 27.73 11.28 16.30
CA TYR A 369 26.35 11.44 16.77
C TYR A 369 25.97 12.88 17.10
N SER A 370 26.93 13.80 17.08
CA SER A 370 26.73 15.23 17.35
C SER A 370 26.74 16.05 16.06
N PHE A 371 25.95 17.13 16.02
CA PHE A 371 25.91 18.03 14.87
C PHE A 371 25.66 19.47 15.33
N SER A 372 26.39 20.42 14.74
CA SER A 372 26.31 21.85 15.08
C SER A 372 25.23 22.52 14.25
N LEU A 373 24.19 23.06 14.91
CA LEU A 373 23.12 23.79 14.26
C LEU A 373 23.46 25.28 14.14
N PRO A 374 23.02 25.97 13.07
CA PRO A 374 23.03 27.43 13.02
C PRO A 374 22.29 28.02 14.23
N ALA A 375 22.74 29.18 14.71
CA ALA A 375 22.17 29.82 15.89
C ALA A 375 20.64 30.05 15.73
N GLY A 376 19.85 29.51 16.67
CA GLY A 376 18.40 29.64 16.68
C GLY A 376 17.61 28.53 15.96
N GLN A 377 18.27 27.52 15.37
CA GLN A 377 17.60 26.34 14.81
C GLN A 377 17.62 25.16 15.78
N SER A 378 16.51 24.42 15.87
CA SER A 378 16.46 23.10 16.51
C SER A 378 16.83 22.00 15.52
N THR A 379 17.29 20.85 16.02
CA THR A 379 17.62 19.68 15.18
C THR A 379 16.44 19.32 14.28
N HIS A 380 15.24 19.28 14.87
CA HIS A 380 14.00 18.99 14.17
C HIS A 380 13.64 20.07 13.13
N GLY A 381 13.82 21.36 13.45
CA GLY A 381 13.55 22.44 12.50
C GLY A 381 14.50 22.44 11.29
N ARG A 382 15.79 22.11 11.51
CA ARG A 382 16.77 21.95 10.42
C ARG A 382 16.42 20.74 9.54
N VAL A 383 16.07 19.63 10.17
CA VAL A 383 15.62 18.37 9.56
C VAL A 383 14.38 18.58 8.70
N GLN A 384 13.35 19.25 9.23
CA GLN A 384 12.12 19.53 8.49
C GLN A 384 12.39 20.45 7.30
N SER A 385 13.13 21.54 7.51
CA SER A 385 13.53 22.43 6.41
C SER A 385 14.31 21.69 5.32
N TYR A 386 15.15 20.73 5.71
CA TYR A 386 15.88 19.90 4.77
C TYR A 386 14.96 18.95 3.98
N LEU A 387 14.00 18.28 4.64
CA LEU A 387 12.96 17.48 3.97
C LEU A 387 12.08 18.31 3.03
N ASP A 388 11.63 19.48 3.46
CA ASP A 388 10.83 20.40 2.63
C ASP A 388 11.60 20.84 1.38
N SER A 389 12.93 20.87 1.47
CA SER A 389 13.82 21.13 0.32
C SER A 389 13.91 19.92 -0.62
N MET A 390 13.81 18.69 -0.09
CA MET A 390 13.79 17.46 -0.88
C MET A 390 12.51 17.34 -1.71
N ASP A 391 11.36 17.71 -1.15
CA ASP A 391 10.06 17.65 -1.82
C ASP A 391 9.99 18.55 -3.08
N GLN A 392 10.97 19.45 -3.24
CA GLN A 392 11.08 20.35 -4.40
C GLN A 392 11.96 19.77 -5.53
N LEU A 393 12.62 18.62 -5.32
CA LEU A 393 13.47 17.99 -6.33
C LEU A 393 12.66 17.18 -7.34
N SER A 394 12.95 17.36 -8.63
CA SER A 394 12.42 16.52 -9.70
C SER A 394 13.39 15.38 -10.01
N ILE A 395 12.97 14.14 -9.80
CA ILE A 395 13.77 12.92 -10.01
C ILE A 395 13.22 12.15 -11.20
N SER A 396 14.04 11.89 -12.22
CA SER A 396 13.67 11.03 -13.35
C SER A 396 13.63 9.56 -12.92
N ASP A 397 12.90 8.69 -13.63
CA ASP A 397 12.84 7.27 -13.28
C ASP A 397 14.23 6.60 -13.33
N ALA A 398 15.06 6.93 -14.32
CA ALA A 398 16.45 6.45 -14.39
C ALA A 398 17.29 6.92 -13.19
N GLN A 399 17.11 8.16 -12.73
CA GLN A 399 17.80 8.68 -11.56
C GLN A 399 17.27 8.03 -10.28
N ARG A 400 15.95 7.79 -10.19
CA ARG A 400 15.31 7.06 -9.09
C ARG A 400 15.87 5.64 -8.98
N ASP A 401 15.95 4.90 -10.08
CA ASP A 401 16.47 3.54 -10.11
C ASP A 401 17.93 3.50 -9.64
N ARG A 402 18.74 4.46 -10.10
CA ARG A 402 20.13 4.62 -9.66
C ARG A 402 20.23 4.93 -8.16
N MET A 403 19.39 5.82 -7.65
CA MET A 403 19.32 6.15 -6.23
C MET A 403 18.85 4.95 -5.39
N LEU A 404 17.84 4.21 -5.83
CA LEU A 404 17.36 3.00 -5.16
C LEU A 404 18.44 1.92 -5.12
N ALA A 405 19.21 1.73 -6.19
CA ALA A 405 20.35 0.81 -6.21
C ALA A 405 21.41 1.22 -5.18
N CYS A 406 21.77 2.50 -5.13
CA CYS A 406 22.68 3.04 -4.13
C CYS A 406 22.15 2.83 -2.71
N MET A 407 20.88 3.17 -2.44
CA MET A 407 20.25 2.95 -1.13
C MET A 407 20.28 1.48 -0.69
N ARG A 408 20.05 0.53 -1.61
CA ARG A 408 20.16 -0.91 -1.31
C ARG A 408 21.59 -1.30 -0.94
N THR A 409 22.59 -0.80 -1.66
CA THR A 409 24.01 -1.02 -1.34
C THR A 409 24.34 -0.45 0.04
N ILE A 410 23.94 0.78 0.32
CA ILE A 410 24.16 1.43 1.63
C ILE A 410 23.52 0.62 2.75
N TYR A 411 22.27 0.20 2.57
CA TYR A 411 21.55 -0.59 3.56
C TYR A 411 22.24 -1.94 3.82
N GLY A 412 22.69 -2.63 2.77
CA GLY A 412 23.47 -3.87 2.90
C GLY A 412 24.80 -3.68 3.65
N LEU A 413 25.49 -2.57 3.40
CA LEU A 413 26.73 -2.22 4.11
C LEU A 413 26.46 -1.91 5.59
N ILE A 414 25.36 -1.23 5.91
CA ILE A 414 24.93 -0.97 7.29
C ILE A 414 24.59 -2.29 8.02
N LEU A 415 23.91 -3.23 7.36
CA LEU A 415 23.66 -4.54 7.95
C LEU A 415 24.96 -5.30 8.21
N ALA A 416 25.89 -5.29 7.25
CA ALA A 416 27.21 -5.91 7.43
C ALA A 416 28.01 -5.27 8.58
N LEU A 417 27.87 -3.95 8.79
CA LEU A 417 28.44 -3.26 9.94
C LEU A 417 27.86 -3.75 11.27
N PHE A 418 26.54 -3.94 11.32
CA PHE A 418 25.90 -4.51 12.51
C PHE A 418 26.39 -5.95 12.74
N ASP A 419 26.33 -6.82 11.72
CA ASP A 419 26.81 -8.21 11.80
C ASP A 419 28.28 -8.31 12.24
N GLU A 420 29.14 -7.44 11.73
CA GLU A 420 30.54 -7.36 12.13
C GLU A 420 30.68 -6.88 13.57
N ALA A 421 29.95 -5.85 14.00
CA ALA A 421 29.95 -5.38 15.38
C ALA A 421 29.52 -6.46 16.38
N TYR A 422 28.60 -7.35 16.00
CA TYR A 422 28.24 -8.55 16.78
C TYR A 422 29.32 -9.66 16.72
N SER A 423 30.18 -9.65 15.70
CA SER A 423 31.27 -10.61 15.48
C SER A 423 32.63 -10.16 16.06
N VAL A 424 32.83 -8.88 16.39
CA VAL A 424 34.03 -8.36 17.08
C VAL A 424 34.00 -8.80 18.56
N ALA A 425 34.22 -10.10 18.79
CA ALA A 425 34.60 -10.62 20.08
C ALA A 425 36.06 -10.22 20.38
N LYS A 426 36.23 -9.31 21.35
CA LYS A 426 37.48 -9.00 22.08
C LYS A 426 38.64 -8.49 21.22
N ILE A 427 38.71 -7.18 21.04
CA ILE A 427 40.00 -6.49 20.94
C ILE A 427 40.64 -6.58 22.34
N GLU A 428 41.82 -7.18 22.47
CA GLU A 428 42.58 -7.15 23.73
C GLU A 428 42.83 -5.69 24.14
N GLY A 429 42.30 -5.30 25.30
CA GLY A 429 42.45 -3.96 25.88
C GLY A 429 41.19 -3.10 25.88
N VAL A 430 40.16 -3.42 25.09
CA VAL A 430 38.85 -2.75 25.16
C VAL A 430 37.74 -3.78 25.06
N SER A 431 37.16 -4.14 26.21
CA SER A 431 35.99 -5.02 26.30
C SER A 431 34.74 -4.16 26.54
N PHE A 432 33.77 -4.24 25.63
CA PHE A 432 32.47 -3.57 25.78
C PHE A 432 31.52 -4.30 26.77
N ALA A 433 31.96 -5.42 27.37
CA ALA A 433 31.08 -6.33 28.11
C ALA A 433 31.51 -6.68 29.55
N SER A 434 32.61 -6.15 30.09
CA SER A 434 33.09 -6.59 31.42
C SER A 434 33.52 -5.46 32.35
N THR A 435 32.57 -4.66 32.81
CA THR A 435 32.71 -3.86 34.06
C THR A 435 31.41 -3.82 34.87
N LYS A 436 30.84 -5.00 35.15
CA LYS A 436 30.16 -5.21 36.44
C LYS A 436 31.14 -5.93 37.36
N GLY A 437 31.88 -5.17 38.15
CA GLY A 437 32.78 -5.74 39.14
C GLY A 437 33.71 -4.73 39.80
N ALA A 438 33.16 -3.84 40.62
CA ALA A 438 33.75 -3.39 41.90
C ALA A 438 32.90 -2.31 42.57
N SER A 439 31.73 -2.68 43.09
CA SER A 439 31.34 -2.20 44.43
C SER A 439 30.47 -3.27 45.07
N ALA A 440 30.98 -3.84 46.16
CA ALA A 440 30.25 -4.74 47.02
C ALA A 440 29.22 -3.94 47.83
N GLY A 441 27.98 -4.42 47.88
CA GLY A 441 26.99 -3.91 48.84
C GLY A 441 25.54 -4.02 48.38
N ALA A 442 24.85 -5.05 48.89
CA ALA A 442 23.40 -5.15 49.09
C ALA A 442 22.47 -5.46 47.90
N GLY A 443 21.87 -6.66 47.97
CA GLY A 443 20.49 -6.92 47.51
C GLY A 443 20.35 -7.62 46.16
N SER A 444 20.23 -8.94 46.18
CA SER A 444 19.72 -9.72 45.04
C SER A 444 18.25 -9.35 44.77
N ALA A 445 17.96 -8.62 43.69
CA ALA A 445 16.62 -8.58 43.12
C ALA A 445 16.45 -9.79 42.17
N PRO A 446 15.31 -10.50 42.19
CA PRO A 446 15.14 -11.70 41.37
C PRO A 446 15.04 -11.31 39.89
N ALA A 447 15.60 -12.18 39.03
CA ALA A 447 15.45 -12.07 37.58
C ALA A 447 13.97 -11.95 37.20
N LYS A 448 13.58 -10.84 36.56
CA LYS A 448 12.23 -10.68 36.01
C LYS A 448 12.09 -11.65 34.84
N LYS A 449 11.32 -12.72 35.05
CA LYS A 449 10.86 -13.63 33.99
C LYS A 449 10.22 -12.82 32.86
N ARG A 450 10.52 -13.19 31.60
CA ARG A 450 9.78 -12.80 30.39
C ARG A 450 8.28 -12.81 30.68
N LYS A 451 7.62 -11.66 30.55
CA LYS A 451 6.16 -11.60 30.51
C LYS A 451 5.77 -11.81 29.06
N VAL A 452 5.05 -12.90 28.78
CA VAL A 452 4.18 -12.97 27.59
C VAL A 452 3.41 -11.65 27.51
N PRO A 453 3.32 -10.97 26.35
CA PRO A 453 2.52 -9.76 26.24
C PRO A 453 1.12 -10.08 26.80
N PRO A 454 0.69 -9.36 27.85
CA PRO A 454 -0.60 -9.63 28.45
C PRO A 454 -1.68 -9.46 27.37
N PRO A 455 -2.79 -10.23 27.44
CA PRO A 455 -3.95 -9.90 26.62
C PRO A 455 -4.32 -8.43 26.87
N PRO A 456 -4.80 -7.70 25.85
CA PRO A 456 -5.15 -6.30 26.02
C PRO A 456 -6.16 -6.16 27.16
N LEU A 457 -5.72 -5.50 28.24
CA LEU A 457 -6.51 -5.36 29.46
C LEU A 457 -7.58 -4.28 29.26
N ALA A 458 -8.75 -4.46 29.88
CA ALA A 458 -9.86 -3.52 29.77
C ALA A 458 -9.48 -2.15 30.40
N PRO A 459 -9.91 -1.02 29.81
CA PRO A 459 -9.56 0.31 30.32
C PRO A 459 -10.16 0.58 31.71
N ALA A 460 -9.47 1.42 32.49
CA ALA A 460 -9.96 1.87 33.80
C ALA A 460 -11.20 2.78 33.67
N ASP A 461 -12.00 2.91 34.73
CA ASP A 461 -13.34 3.55 34.73
C ASP A 461 -13.37 5.06 34.40
N LYS A 462 -12.22 5.71 34.12
CA LYS A 462 -12.17 7.14 33.84
C LYS A 462 -12.60 7.44 32.41
N ALA A 463 -13.52 8.39 32.24
CA ALA A 463 -13.93 8.88 30.94
C ALA A 463 -13.19 10.18 30.62
N PHE A 464 -12.70 10.30 29.38
CA PHE A 464 -12.13 11.52 28.82
C PHE A 464 -12.96 11.96 27.61
N THR A 465 -13.12 13.26 27.46
CA THR A 465 -13.46 13.93 26.21
C THR A 465 -12.20 14.39 25.49
N SER A 466 -12.30 14.65 24.20
CA SER A 466 -11.21 15.16 23.38
C SER A 466 -10.73 16.53 23.86
N ALA A 467 -11.66 17.36 24.34
CA ALA A 467 -11.35 18.66 24.91
C ALA A 467 -10.62 18.55 26.25
N GLU A 468 -10.91 17.53 27.06
CA GLU A 468 -10.16 17.25 28.28
C GLU A 468 -8.78 16.69 27.97
N LEU A 469 -8.68 15.72 27.05
CA LEU A 469 -7.41 15.13 26.63
C LEU A 469 -6.42 16.20 26.13
N ALA A 470 -6.90 17.17 25.34
CA ALA A 470 -6.10 18.27 24.81
C ALA A 470 -5.43 19.16 25.88
N GLN A 471 -5.89 19.12 27.14
CA GLN A 471 -5.28 19.88 28.24
C GLN A 471 -3.98 19.23 28.77
N PHE A 472 -3.74 17.98 28.40
CA PHE A 472 -2.59 17.17 28.81
C PHE A 472 -1.52 17.14 27.70
N ASP A 473 -1.13 18.32 27.23
CA ASP A 473 -0.17 18.51 26.12
C ASP A 473 1.29 18.70 26.60
N GLY A 474 1.54 18.62 27.91
CA GLY A 474 2.86 18.86 28.50
C GLY A 474 3.38 20.29 28.38
N LYS A 475 2.58 21.27 27.92
CA LYS A 475 3.00 22.67 27.78
C LYS A 475 2.90 23.38 29.13
N GLY A 476 4.00 23.33 29.87
CA GLY A 476 4.20 24.02 31.13
C GLY A 476 5.05 23.19 32.11
N PRO A 477 5.65 23.82 33.13
CA PRO A 477 6.41 23.10 34.14
C PRO A 477 5.52 22.13 34.91
N GLY A 478 5.89 20.85 34.94
CA GLY A 478 5.17 19.80 35.66
C GLY A 478 3.83 19.36 35.05
N LYS A 479 3.46 19.84 33.86
CA LYS A 479 2.21 19.40 33.22
C LYS A 479 2.32 17.95 32.71
N PRO A 480 1.32 17.10 32.98
CA PRO A 480 1.24 15.75 32.44
C PRO A 480 1.04 15.73 30.92
N ILE A 481 1.41 14.60 30.31
CA ILE A 481 1.22 14.32 28.88
C ILE A 481 0.39 13.05 28.74
N LEU A 482 -0.80 13.16 28.15
CA LEU A 482 -1.65 12.02 27.85
C LEU A 482 -1.80 11.85 26.33
N THR A 483 -2.04 10.63 25.87
CA THR A 483 -2.38 10.35 24.47
C THR A 483 -3.36 9.19 24.38
N SER A 484 -4.14 9.11 23.30
CA SER A 484 -5.11 8.04 23.07
C SER A 484 -4.70 7.15 21.91
N VAL A 485 -4.85 5.83 22.09
CA VAL A 485 -4.70 4.82 21.03
C VAL A 485 -5.88 3.87 21.11
N LEU A 486 -6.68 3.84 20.04
CA LEU A 486 -7.94 3.14 19.90
C LEU A 486 -8.91 3.47 21.04
N GLY A 487 -9.01 4.77 21.36
CA GLY A 487 -9.78 5.28 22.49
C GLY A 487 -9.20 4.97 23.89
N ARG A 488 -8.08 4.25 24.00
CA ARG A 488 -7.42 3.96 25.29
C ARG A 488 -6.45 5.09 25.63
N VAL A 489 -6.67 5.76 26.76
CA VAL A 489 -5.85 6.91 27.18
C VAL A 489 -4.67 6.46 28.02
N TYR A 490 -3.45 6.78 27.62
CA TYR A 490 -2.20 6.44 28.31
C TYR A 490 -1.51 7.66 28.92
N ASP A 491 -0.87 7.48 30.08
CA ASP A 491 0.05 8.46 30.66
C ASP A 491 1.45 8.27 30.07
N VAL A 492 1.86 9.23 29.24
CA VAL A 492 3.19 9.24 28.61
C VAL A 492 4.07 10.35 29.21
N THR A 493 3.71 10.89 30.37
CA THR A 493 4.47 11.97 31.06
C THR A 493 5.92 11.59 31.30
N GLY A 494 6.19 10.30 31.61
CA GLY A 494 7.54 9.78 31.78
C GLY A 494 8.40 9.76 30.51
N ALA A 495 7.80 9.96 29.34
CA ALA A 495 8.46 10.04 28.04
C ALA A 495 8.41 11.47 27.46
N LYS A 496 8.64 12.49 28.31
CA LYS A 496 8.61 13.91 27.95
C LYS A 496 9.58 14.28 26.81
N GLU A 497 10.72 13.61 26.69
CA GLU A 497 11.65 13.82 25.57
C GLU A 497 11.06 13.40 24.22
N SER A 498 10.09 12.48 24.24
CA SER A 498 9.43 11.92 23.07
C SER A 498 8.11 12.61 22.74
N PHE A 499 7.24 12.76 23.73
CA PHE A 499 5.87 13.30 23.57
C PHE A 499 5.71 14.74 24.07
N GLY A 500 6.70 15.31 24.76
CA GLY A 500 6.64 16.69 25.23
C GLY A 500 6.99 17.72 24.15
N PRO A 501 6.87 19.02 24.44
CA PRO A 501 7.18 20.09 23.49
C PRO A 501 8.59 19.97 22.91
N GLY A 502 8.70 19.92 21.59
CA GLY A 502 9.95 19.73 20.84
C GLY A 502 10.36 18.26 20.65
N GLY A 503 9.60 17.30 21.19
CA GLY A 503 9.81 15.87 20.98
C GLY A 503 9.26 15.36 19.64
N PRO A 504 9.80 14.25 19.09
CA PRO A 504 9.40 13.71 17.79
C PRO A 504 7.94 13.25 17.70
N TYR A 505 7.29 13.02 18.85
CA TYR A 505 5.90 12.58 18.95
C TYR A 505 5.01 13.61 19.67
N GLU A 506 5.45 14.88 19.73
CA GLU A 506 4.68 15.95 20.39
C GLU A 506 3.27 16.11 19.83
N MET A 507 3.05 15.72 18.57
CA MET A 507 1.75 15.77 17.90
C MET A 507 0.69 14.85 18.54
N PHE A 508 1.11 13.85 19.33
CA PHE A 508 0.20 12.95 20.04
C PHE A 508 -0.12 13.45 21.46
N ALA A 509 0.57 14.48 21.95
CA ALA A 509 0.35 15.06 23.27
C ALA A 509 -1.03 15.72 23.34
N GLY A 510 -1.91 15.13 24.13
CA GLY A 510 -3.30 15.55 24.28
C GLY A 510 -4.22 15.13 23.12
N HIS A 511 -3.78 14.19 22.28
CA HIS A 511 -4.50 13.78 21.07
C HIS A 511 -4.61 12.26 20.91
N ASP A 512 -5.51 11.83 20.03
CA ASP A 512 -5.63 10.45 19.59
C ASP A 512 -4.72 10.17 18.37
N GLY A 513 -3.81 9.23 18.54
CA GLY A 513 -2.82 8.83 17.55
C GLY A 513 -3.16 7.54 16.80
N THR A 514 -4.38 7.01 16.92
CA THR A 514 -4.74 5.65 16.46
C THR A 514 -4.43 5.43 14.99
N TYR A 515 -4.94 6.30 14.12
CA TYR A 515 -4.72 6.19 12.68
C TYR A 515 -3.23 6.36 12.33
N ASN A 516 -2.56 7.34 12.96
CA ASN A 516 -1.15 7.62 12.74
C ASN A 516 -0.26 6.41 13.03
N LEU A 517 -0.50 5.74 14.16
CA LEU A 517 0.25 4.56 14.57
C LEU A 517 -0.07 3.35 13.69
N ALA A 518 -1.34 3.17 13.30
CA ALA A 518 -1.76 2.08 12.42
C ALA A 518 -1.09 2.12 11.04
N VAL A 519 -0.99 3.30 10.41
CA VAL A 519 -0.42 3.47 9.06
C VAL A 519 1.00 4.04 9.06
N MET A 520 1.64 4.10 10.23
CA MET A 520 3.02 4.58 10.41
C MET A 520 3.29 5.98 9.83
N THR A 521 2.40 6.94 10.10
CA THR A 521 2.54 8.32 9.61
C THR A 521 2.65 9.35 10.76
N LEU A 522 3.53 10.35 10.59
CA LEU A 522 3.68 11.50 11.50
C LEU A 522 3.08 12.80 10.93
N LYS A 523 2.10 12.68 10.02
CA LYS A 523 1.40 13.84 9.46
C LYS A 523 0.45 14.45 10.50
N LYS A 524 0.66 15.71 10.86
CA LYS A 524 -0.13 16.41 11.89
C LYS A 524 -1.64 16.48 11.60
N HIS A 525 -2.03 16.59 10.32
CA HIS A 525 -3.44 16.67 9.93
C HIS A 525 -4.20 15.34 9.99
N THR A 526 -3.51 14.22 10.25
CA THR A 526 -4.15 12.90 10.39
C THR A 526 -4.35 12.48 11.84
N VAL A 527 -3.83 13.27 12.79
CA VAL A 527 -4.10 13.10 14.23
C VAL A 527 -5.60 13.27 14.46
N ASP A 528 -6.14 12.57 15.46
CA ASP A 528 -7.56 12.64 15.83
C ASP A 528 -8.54 12.14 14.75
N LYS A 529 -8.03 11.51 13.68
CA LYS A 529 -8.83 11.01 12.56
C LYS A 529 -9.67 9.80 12.98
N THR A 530 -10.98 9.85 12.70
CA THR A 530 -11.95 8.77 13.03
C THR A 530 -12.57 8.12 11.79
N ASP A 531 -12.44 8.72 10.61
CA ASP A 531 -13.00 8.24 9.34
C ASP A 531 -11.94 7.50 8.51
N TYR A 532 -11.66 6.24 8.88
CA TYR A 532 -10.62 5.45 8.21
C TYR A 532 -10.99 3.98 8.08
N THR A 533 -10.30 3.30 7.16
CA THR A 533 -10.31 1.84 7.01
C THR A 533 -8.89 1.33 7.15
N LEU A 534 -8.70 0.24 7.86
CA LEU A 534 -7.40 -0.42 8.02
C LEU A 534 -7.41 -1.78 7.32
N ASP A 535 -6.35 -2.08 6.57
CA ASP A 535 -6.12 -3.41 6.02
C ASP A 535 -5.53 -4.37 7.07
N ALA A 536 -5.15 -5.58 6.67
CA ALA A 536 -4.62 -6.58 7.60
C ALA A 536 -3.27 -6.18 8.21
N GLU A 537 -2.38 -5.56 7.43
CA GLU A 537 -1.06 -5.13 7.87
C GLU A 537 -1.16 -3.94 8.83
N ASP A 538 -2.02 -2.97 8.51
CA ASP A 538 -2.29 -1.82 9.38
C ASP A 538 -2.87 -2.25 10.74
N LYS A 539 -3.73 -3.29 10.75
CA LYS A 539 -4.29 -3.86 11.98
C LYS A 539 -3.24 -4.60 12.81
N GLU A 540 -2.33 -5.32 12.17
CA GLU A 540 -1.19 -5.96 12.84
C GLU A 540 -0.28 -4.89 13.47
N CYS A 541 0.07 -3.84 12.71
CA CYS A 541 0.86 -2.74 13.20
C CYS A 541 0.21 -2.03 14.40
N LEU A 542 -1.11 -1.77 14.33
CA LEU A 542 -1.84 -1.18 15.44
C LEU A 542 -1.86 -2.11 16.67
N ALA A 543 -1.99 -3.42 16.49
CA ALA A 543 -1.94 -4.39 17.58
C ALA A 543 -0.57 -4.36 18.30
N ASP A 544 0.53 -4.32 17.53
CA ASP A 544 1.89 -4.23 18.05
C ASP A 544 2.13 -2.91 18.82
N TRP A 545 1.62 -1.79 18.31
CA TRP A 545 1.68 -0.51 19.02
C TRP A 545 0.88 -0.53 20.33
N ILE A 546 -0.33 -1.07 20.33
CA ILE A 546 -1.11 -1.19 21.58
C ILE A 546 -0.35 -2.05 22.59
N ALA A 547 0.23 -3.17 22.16
CA ALA A 547 1.05 -4.02 23.03
C ALA A 547 2.29 -3.27 23.59
N TYR A 548 2.95 -2.44 22.78
CA TYR A 548 4.02 -1.57 23.23
C TYR A 548 3.57 -0.55 24.27
N PHE A 549 2.44 0.12 24.04
CA PHE A 549 1.90 1.09 24.99
C PHE A 549 1.52 0.44 26.33
N ASP A 550 0.85 -0.72 26.28
CA ASP A 550 0.50 -1.50 27.46
C ASP A 550 1.75 -1.96 28.24
N ASN A 551 2.82 -2.38 27.53
CA ASN A 551 4.06 -2.82 28.16
C ASN A 551 4.88 -1.67 28.76
N ARG A 552 4.97 -0.54 28.05
CA ARG A 552 5.85 0.57 28.41
C ARG A 552 5.20 1.57 29.37
N TYR A 553 3.93 1.88 29.19
CA TYR A 553 3.21 2.90 29.96
C TYR A 553 2.20 2.29 30.94
N GLY A 554 1.98 0.98 30.87
CA GLY A 554 1.10 0.25 31.78
C GLY A 554 -0.37 0.35 31.38
N GLN A 555 -1.26 0.20 32.37
CA GLN A 555 -2.71 0.21 32.12
C GLN A 555 -3.20 1.57 31.63
N PRO A 556 -4.12 1.60 30.64
CA PRO A 556 -4.79 2.84 30.26
C PRO A 556 -5.46 3.50 31.47
N LEU A 557 -5.31 4.82 31.57
CA LEU A 557 -5.98 5.64 32.58
C LEU A 557 -7.49 5.68 32.39
N GLY A 558 -7.99 5.45 31.18
CA GLY A 558 -9.41 5.56 30.85
C GLY A 558 -9.71 5.46 29.36
N GLU A 559 -10.94 5.81 29.00
CA GLU A 559 -11.44 5.80 27.62
C GLU A 559 -11.78 7.20 27.10
N LEU A 560 -11.47 7.44 25.83
CA LEU A 560 -11.92 8.59 25.07
C LEU A 560 -13.32 8.33 24.48
N ARG A 561 -14.35 9.00 24.99
CA ARG A 561 -15.76 8.64 24.70
C ARG A 561 -16.39 9.38 23.51
N ASP A 562 -15.87 10.55 23.17
CA ASP A 562 -16.43 11.42 22.12
C ASP A 562 -15.78 11.21 20.74
N ARG A 563 -14.89 10.21 20.62
CA ARG A 563 -14.29 9.77 19.34
C ARG A 563 -14.43 8.26 19.14
N PRO A 564 -15.53 7.80 18.54
CA PRO A 564 -15.67 6.40 18.19
C PRO A 564 -14.73 6.04 17.02
N HIS A 565 -14.07 4.89 17.15
CA HIS A 565 -13.26 4.31 16.08
C HIS A 565 -14.09 3.32 15.24
N PRO A 566 -13.80 3.18 13.93
CA PRO A 566 -14.50 2.25 13.03
C PRO A 566 -14.16 0.78 13.31
N ILE A 567 -13.17 0.53 14.16
CA ILE A 567 -12.74 -0.79 14.61
C ILE A 567 -12.55 -0.77 16.14
N SER A 568 -12.62 -1.95 16.74
CA SER A 568 -12.38 -2.18 18.17
C SER A 568 -11.16 -3.07 18.38
N ILE A 569 -10.71 -3.19 19.63
CA ILE A 569 -9.57 -4.04 19.98
C ILE A 569 -9.80 -5.52 19.65
N LYS A 570 -11.08 -5.94 19.56
CA LYS A 570 -11.46 -7.33 19.21
C LYS A 570 -11.28 -7.63 17.73
N ASP A 571 -11.19 -6.59 16.91
CA ASP A 571 -11.02 -6.69 15.46
C ASP A 571 -9.54 -6.75 15.06
N LEU A 572 -8.63 -6.64 16.03
CA LEU A 572 -7.19 -6.69 15.83
C LEU A 572 -6.66 -8.12 16.01
N PRO A 573 -5.65 -8.52 15.20
CA PRO A 573 -4.94 -9.77 15.43
C PRO A 573 -4.13 -9.70 16.73
N ARG A 574 -3.62 -10.84 17.17
CA ARG A 574 -2.67 -10.88 18.29
C ARG A 574 -1.38 -10.19 17.87
N ALA A 575 -0.87 -9.28 18.70
CA ALA A 575 0.43 -8.64 18.48
C ALA A 575 1.52 -9.69 18.26
N THR A 576 2.29 -9.53 17.18
CA THR A 576 3.35 -10.44 16.78
C THR A 576 4.71 -9.93 17.23
N LYS A 577 4.85 -8.62 17.48
CA LYS A 577 6.08 -7.97 17.96
C LYS A 577 5.77 -6.90 19.01
N ILE A 578 6.72 -6.65 19.90
CA ILE A 578 6.71 -5.45 20.74
C ILE A 578 7.83 -4.53 20.22
N PRO A 579 7.50 -3.46 19.49
CA PRO A 579 8.48 -2.50 19.00
C PRO A 579 9.40 -2.03 20.15
N PHE A 580 10.71 -2.06 19.93
CA PHE A 580 11.74 -1.57 20.88
C PHE A 580 11.90 -2.38 22.19
N ASP A 581 11.42 -3.63 22.26
CA ASP A 581 11.72 -4.50 23.40
C ASP A 581 13.15 -5.07 23.29
N THR A 582 14.03 -4.68 24.19
CA THR A 582 15.46 -5.05 24.18
C THR A 582 15.73 -6.50 24.59
N ALA A 583 14.75 -7.40 24.46
CA ALA A 583 14.80 -8.77 24.97
C ALA A 583 14.77 -9.86 23.88
N GLU A 584 14.56 -9.52 22.60
CA GLU A 584 14.53 -10.50 21.50
C GLU A 584 15.89 -10.79 20.85
N GLU A 585 16.97 -10.08 21.19
CA GLU A 585 18.29 -10.35 20.60
C GLU A 585 19.07 -11.52 21.25
N GLU A 586 18.59 -12.15 22.34
CA GLU A 586 19.33 -13.21 23.05
C GLU A 586 18.87 -14.67 22.77
N GLU A 587 17.81 -14.91 21.99
CA GLU A 587 17.24 -16.27 21.86
C GLU A 587 17.33 -16.91 20.46
N ALA A 588 18.11 -16.34 19.53
CA ALA A 588 18.30 -16.89 18.19
C ALA A 588 19.51 -17.85 18.04
N ASP A 589 20.14 -18.30 19.14
CA ASP A 589 21.28 -19.25 19.10
C ASP A 589 21.08 -20.48 20.00
N SER A 590 19.98 -21.23 19.81
CA SER A 590 19.86 -22.55 20.44
C SER A 590 19.25 -23.64 19.56
N THR A 591 19.37 -23.54 18.24
CA THR A 591 19.09 -24.66 17.33
C THR A 591 20.36 -25.11 16.59
N LYS A 592 21.35 -25.57 17.34
CA LYS A 592 22.37 -26.50 16.82
C LYS A 592 22.18 -27.85 17.51
N PRO A 593 21.99 -28.96 16.77
CA PRO A 593 22.02 -30.29 17.37
C PRO A 593 23.44 -30.59 17.87
N PRO A 594 23.59 -31.38 18.95
CA PRO A 594 24.90 -31.68 19.50
C PRO A 594 25.71 -32.52 18.51
N ALA A 595 26.97 -32.13 18.32
CA ALA A 595 27.92 -32.83 17.49
C ALA A 595 28.08 -34.29 17.92
N SER A 596 27.74 -35.24 17.03
CA SER A 596 28.18 -36.63 17.14
C SER A 596 29.48 -36.82 16.38
N LYS A 597 30.50 -37.25 17.11
CA LYS A 597 31.81 -37.74 16.68
C LYS A 597 31.79 -38.52 15.35
N LEU A 598 32.55 -38.06 14.37
CA LEU A 598 33.72 -38.73 13.78
C LEU A 598 34.37 -37.81 12.73
#